data_AF-R7U192-F1
#
_entry.id   AF-R7U192-F1
#
_cell.length_a   1.000
_cell.length_b   1.000
_cell.length_c   1.000
_cell.angle_alpha   90.00
_cell.angle_beta   90.00
_cell.angle_gamma   90.00
#
_symmetry.space_group_name_H-M   'P 1'
#
loop_
_entity.id
_entity.type
_entity.pdbx_description
1 polymer ?
#
loop_
_entity_poly.entity_id
_entity_poly.type
_entity_poly.pdbx_seq_one_letter_code
_entity_poly.pdbx_strand_id
1 'polypeptide(L)'
;MKRIVRFSFHDRLPSRVDVRFQHGLPVLSIPLPSRQERCQFTLRPISNNLGDLVQFMQAEDKGIDRVTAYNEDGERIAQSTPIEMLLSQDFQLKINDVTYNVTAPHLELSEHVTQLDDVKSAVAQIYSALNVEQHQLEQERKLRASLEQLQTQLQPLEKVKLELDEHARKRTSRLGWMGLGLMGVQFGVLSRLTWWEYSWDIMEPVTYFVTYGTSMVMFAYYVLTKQEYNYPEVRDREYLLSFHKNANKQKFDVSEYNRLREAITLVEYDLKRLRDPLQVHLPLQHMERTKAPVDFKQ
;
A
#
# COMPACT_ATOMS: atom_id res chain seq x y z
N MET A 1 -52.96 -10.04 -22.02
CA MET A 1 -53.73 -8.77 -22.17
C MET A 1 -53.36 -7.84 -21.02
N LYS A 2 -52.48 -6.87 -21.30
CA LYS A 2 -52.00 -5.88 -20.33
C LYS A 2 -53.07 -4.79 -20.17
N ARG A 3 -53.61 -4.62 -18.95
CA ARG A 3 -54.44 -3.46 -18.60
C ARG A 3 -53.54 -2.23 -18.55
N ILE A 4 -53.68 -1.39 -19.57
CA ILE A 4 -53.14 -0.03 -19.59
C ILE A 4 -54.00 0.77 -18.62
N VAL A 5 -53.46 1.07 -17.43
CA VAL A 5 -54.05 2.06 -16.55
C VAL A 5 -53.38 3.40 -16.86
N ARG A 6 -54.04 4.19 -17.71
CA ARG A 6 -53.75 5.63 -17.86
C ARG A 6 -54.10 6.28 -16.52
N PHE A 7 -53.10 6.65 -15.74
CA PHE A 7 -53.32 7.60 -14.64
C PHE A 7 -53.22 9.01 -15.21
N SER A 8 -54.37 9.67 -15.26
CA SER A 8 -54.55 11.06 -15.67
C SER A 8 -53.66 11.98 -14.83
N PHE A 9 -52.89 12.80 -15.53
CA PHE A 9 -52.38 14.07 -15.04
C PHE A 9 -53.57 14.93 -14.61
N HIS A 10 -53.78 15.12 -13.29
CA HIS A 10 -54.27 16.34 -12.63
C HIS A 10 -54.66 15.99 -11.19
N ASP A 11 -53.70 16.13 -10.27
CA ASP A 11 -54.02 16.52 -8.90
C ASP A 11 -52.88 17.43 -8.39
N ARG A 12 -53.15 18.74 -8.35
CA ARG A 12 -52.23 19.75 -7.84
C ARG A 12 -52.41 19.84 -6.33
N LEU A 13 -51.58 19.13 -5.57
CA LEU A 13 -51.23 19.51 -4.20
C LEU A 13 -49.89 20.28 -4.27
N PRO A 14 -49.88 21.61 -4.04
CA PRO A 14 -48.68 22.44 -4.21
C PRO A 14 -47.56 22.22 -3.17
N SER A 15 -47.76 21.31 -2.21
CA SER A 15 -46.95 21.25 -0.98
C SER A 15 -46.28 19.90 -0.71
N ARG A 16 -46.36 18.92 -1.63
CA ARG A 16 -45.88 17.54 -1.39
C ARG A 16 -44.60 17.22 -2.17
N VAL A 17 -43.53 16.93 -1.42
CA VAL A 17 -42.29 16.34 -1.93
C VAL A 17 -42.45 14.83 -1.93
N ASP A 18 -42.13 14.21 -3.06
CA ASP A 18 -42.21 12.75 -3.22
C ASP A 18 -40.81 12.17 -3.08
N VAL A 19 -40.66 11.12 -2.29
CA VAL A 19 -39.43 10.33 -2.18
C VAL A 19 -39.67 8.99 -2.88
N ARG A 20 -38.77 8.59 -3.79
CA ARG A 20 -38.86 7.31 -4.50
C ARG A 20 -37.53 6.59 -4.48
N PHE A 21 -37.53 5.28 -4.30
CA PHE A 21 -36.33 4.48 -4.45
C PHE A 21 -36.20 4.02 -5.91
N GLN A 22 -35.14 4.47 -6.58
CA GLN A 22 -34.76 4.00 -7.92
C GLN A 22 -33.39 3.32 -7.84
N HIS A 23 -33.32 2.05 -8.26
CA HIS A 23 -32.09 1.25 -8.21
C HIS A 23 -31.43 1.18 -6.81
N GLY A 24 -32.24 1.22 -5.73
CA GLY A 24 -31.74 1.18 -4.36
C GLY A 24 -31.25 2.52 -3.79
N LEU A 25 -31.36 3.62 -4.55
CA LEU A 25 -31.04 4.96 -4.08
C LEU A 25 -32.29 5.82 -3.90
N PRO A 26 -32.40 6.62 -2.83
CA PRO A 26 -33.48 7.57 -2.65
C PRO A 26 -33.36 8.74 -3.63
N VAL A 27 -34.45 9.00 -4.34
CA VAL A 27 -34.63 10.10 -5.28
C VAL A 27 -35.72 11.01 -4.73
N LEU A 28 -35.36 12.24 -4.37
CA LEU A 28 -36.29 13.25 -3.87
C LEU A 28 -36.75 14.14 -5.02
N SER A 29 -38.05 14.24 -5.22
CA SER A 29 -38.65 15.14 -6.21
C SER A 29 -39.18 16.41 -5.54
N ILE A 30 -38.43 17.50 -5.66
CA ILE A 30 -38.69 18.78 -4.99
C ILE A 30 -39.02 19.85 -6.04
N PRO A 31 -40.11 20.63 -5.88
CA PRO A 31 -40.37 21.80 -6.72
C PRO A 31 -39.45 22.96 -6.33
N LEU A 32 -38.68 23.48 -7.29
CA LEU A 32 -37.76 24.59 -7.06
C LEU A 32 -38.45 25.96 -7.28
N PRO A 33 -38.16 26.98 -6.45
CA PRO A 33 -38.93 28.22 -6.40
C PRO A 33 -38.78 29.12 -7.63
N SER A 34 -37.62 29.20 -8.28
CA SER A 34 -37.42 30.18 -9.35
C SER A 34 -38.07 29.80 -10.68
N ARG A 35 -38.07 28.52 -11.05
CA ARG A 35 -38.58 28.05 -12.36
C ARG A 35 -39.90 27.28 -12.27
N GLN A 36 -40.41 27.06 -11.05
CA GLN A 36 -41.62 26.27 -10.77
C GLN A 36 -41.62 24.88 -11.45
N GLU A 37 -40.43 24.30 -11.64
CA GLU A 37 -40.22 22.95 -12.16
C GLU A 37 -39.85 21.99 -11.03
N ARG A 38 -40.20 20.71 -11.18
CA ARG A 38 -39.82 19.66 -10.22
C ARG A 38 -38.45 19.13 -10.59
N CYS A 39 -37.47 19.31 -9.72
CA CYS A 39 -36.14 18.71 -9.87
C CYS A 39 -36.06 17.41 -9.04
N GLN A 40 -35.27 16.46 -9.53
CA GLN A 40 -35.03 15.18 -8.87
C GLN A 40 -33.59 15.11 -8.37
N PHE A 41 -33.43 14.90 -7.06
CA PHE A 41 -32.13 14.76 -6.41
C PHE A 41 -31.92 13.30 -6.02
N THR A 42 -30.89 12.67 -6.57
CA THR A 42 -30.49 11.31 -6.20
C THR A 42 -29.44 11.39 -5.10
N LEU A 43 -29.70 10.76 -3.95
CA LEU A 43 -28.83 10.83 -2.77
C LEU A 43 -28.25 9.45 -2.46
N ARG A 44 -27.06 9.43 -1.85
CA ARG A 44 -26.42 8.21 -1.35
C ARG A 44 -26.61 8.14 0.17
N PRO A 45 -27.42 7.22 0.72
CA PRO A 45 -27.83 7.23 2.13
C PRO A 45 -26.67 7.25 3.15
N ILE A 46 -25.58 6.54 2.85
CA ILE A 46 -24.43 6.35 3.74
C ILE A 46 -23.41 7.50 3.61
N SER A 47 -23.20 8.02 2.40
CA SER A 47 -22.16 9.02 2.16
C SER A 47 -22.67 10.46 2.19
N ASN A 48 -23.95 10.67 1.88
CA ASN A 48 -24.54 12.01 1.86
C ASN A 48 -25.24 12.36 3.15
N ASN A 49 -25.15 13.64 3.51
CA ASN A 49 -25.87 14.24 4.63
C ASN A 49 -26.89 15.28 4.15
N LEU A 50 -27.70 15.79 5.07
CA LEU A 50 -28.66 16.86 4.78
C LEU A 50 -27.98 18.12 4.22
N GLY A 51 -26.77 18.43 4.65
CA GLY A 51 -25.96 19.55 4.13
C GLY A 51 -25.66 19.41 2.64
N ASP A 52 -25.30 18.21 2.18
CA ASP A 52 -25.04 17.92 0.77
C ASP A 52 -26.31 18.12 -0.06
N LEU A 53 -27.46 17.67 0.44
CA LEU A 53 -28.75 17.91 -0.21
C LEU A 53 -29.05 19.42 -0.34
N VAL A 54 -28.84 20.18 0.75
CA VAL A 54 -29.00 21.63 0.72
C VAL A 54 -28.07 22.27 -0.32
N GLN A 55 -26.82 21.83 -0.37
CA GLN A 55 -25.84 22.32 -1.34
C GLN A 55 -26.25 21.98 -2.78
N PHE A 56 -26.76 20.78 -3.05
CA PHE A 56 -27.26 20.40 -4.37
C PHE A 56 -28.45 21.26 -4.79
N MET A 57 -29.35 21.58 -3.86
CA MET A 57 -30.50 22.44 -4.14
C MET A 57 -30.07 23.89 -4.42
N GLN A 58 -29.17 24.45 -3.62
CA GLN A 58 -28.64 25.80 -3.81
C GLN A 58 -27.80 25.96 -5.09
N ALA A 59 -27.11 24.89 -5.50
CA ALA A 59 -26.35 24.88 -6.75
C ALA A 59 -27.27 24.85 -7.98
N GLU A 60 -28.39 24.13 -7.90
CA GLU A 60 -29.37 24.00 -9.00
C GLU A 60 -30.25 25.26 -9.14
N ASP A 61 -30.68 25.85 -8.03
CA ASP A 61 -31.50 27.06 -8.03
C ASP A 61 -30.91 28.15 -7.12
N LYS A 62 -30.39 29.21 -7.77
CA LYS A 62 -29.84 30.39 -7.10
C LYS A 62 -30.88 31.27 -6.41
N GLY A 63 -32.18 31.01 -6.61
CA GLY A 63 -33.26 31.66 -5.88
C GLY A 63 -33.53 31.06 -4.50
N ILE A 64 -32.77 30.05 -4.09
CA ILE A 64 -32.86 29.43 -2.77
C ILE A 64 -31.86 30.09 -1.82
N ASP A 65 -32.35 30.96 -0.95
CA ASP A 65 -31.53 31.64 0.07
C ASP A 65 -31.34 30.76 1.31
N ARG A 66 -32.38 30.03 1.72
CA ARG A 66 -32.33 29.22 2.95
C ARG A 66 -33.11 27.92 2.82
N VAL A 67 -32.45 26.81 3.14
CA VAL A 67 -33.08 25.49 3.30
C VAL A 67 -32.83 24.96 4.70
N THR A 68 -33.88 24.52 5.37
CA THR A 68 -33.81 23.92 6.71
C THR A 68 -34.80 22.77 6.81
N ALA A 69 -34.40 21.65 7.41
CA ALA A 69 -35.31 20.55 7.73
C ALA A 69 -35.71 20.60 9.21
N TYR A 70 -36.94 20.18 9.49
CA TYR A 70 -37.53 20.08 10.81
C TYR A 70 -38.13 18.70 11.03
N ASN A 71 -38.09 18.21 12.26
CA ASN A 71 -38.75 16.96 12.64
C ASN A 71 -40.26 17.16 12.84
N GLU A 72 -41.02 16.07 13.08
CA GLU A 72 -42.44 16.13 13.43
C GLU A 72 -42.71 17.02 14.67
N ASP A 73 -41.78 17.01 15.63
CA ASP A 73 -41.83 17.84 16.85
C ASP A 73 -41.50 19.32 16.61
N GLY A 74 -41.14 19.70 15.38
CA GLY A 74 -40.77 21.08 15.02
C GLY A 74 -39.34 21.49 15.37
N GLU A 75 -38.50 20.54 15.81
CA GLU A 75 -37.07 20.77 16.06
C GLU A 75 -36.26 20.78 14.77
N ARG A 76 -35.23 21.63 14.69
CA ARG A 76 -34.39 21.75 13.49
C ARG A 76 -33.39 20.59 13.42
N ILE A 77 -33.37 19.89 12.28
CA ILE A 77 -32.43 18.80 12.01
C ILE A 77 -31.07 19.37 11.58
N ALA A 78 -29.99 18.80 12.11
CA ALA A 78 -28.62 19.23 11.80
C ALA A 78 -28.21 18.88 10.37
N GLN A 79 -27.39 19.72 9.74
CA GLN A 79 -26.88 19.48 8.38
C GLN A 79 -25.96 18.26 8.27
N SER A 80 -25.30 17.86 9.36
CA SER A 80 -24.45 16.66 9.42
C SER A 80 -25.24 15.35 9.52
N THR A 81 -26.57 15.40 9.64
CA THR A 81 -27.41 14.20 9.75
C THR A 81 -27.37 13.42 8.42
N PRO A 82 -27.02 12.12 8.43
CA PRO A 82 -26.98 11.31 7.23
C PRO A 82 -28.38 11.13 6.63
N ILE A 83 -28.46 11.00 5.31
CA ILE A 83 -29.73 10.85 4.59
C ILE A 83 -30.47 9.56 4.99
N GLU A 84 -29.74 8.49 5.31
CA GLU A 84 -30.32 7.25 5.84
C GLU A 84 -31.14 7.49 7.11
N MET A 85 -30.60 8.24 8.07
CA MET A 85 -31.29 8.57 9.31
C MET A 85 -32.42 9.57 9.09
N LEU A 86 -32.25 10.53 8.17
CA LEU A 86 -33.30 11.49 7.81
C LEU A 86 -34.53 10.82 7.19
N LEU A 87 -34.35 9.76 6.40
CA LEU A 87 -35.43 9.01 5.76
C LEU A 87 -36.04 7.93 6.65
N SER A 88 -35.62 7.81 7.91
CA SER A 88 -36.22 6.87 8.87
C SER A 88 -37.56 7.36 9.41
N GLN A 89 -37.82 8.67 9.36
CA GLN A 89 -39.02 9.33 9.86
C GLN A 89 -39.49 10.38 8.84
N ASP A 90 -40.75 10.77 8.95
CA ASP A 90 -41.29 11.89 8.16
C ASP A 90 -40.67 13.21 8.65
N PHE A 91 -40.38 14.12 7.74
CA PHE A 91 -39.77 15.40 8.08
C PHE A 91 -40.30 16.55 7.22
N GLN A 92 -40.19 17.76 7.74
CA GLN A 92 -40.61 18.97 7.05
C GLN A 92 -39.41 19.70 6.47
N LEU A 93 -39.40 19.88 5.15
CA LEU A 93 -38.38 20.64 4.45
C LEU A 93 -38.88 22.07 4.19
N LYS A 94 -38.25 23.06 4.83
CA LYS A 94 -38.55 24.47 4.60
C LYS A 94 -37.55 25.06 3.62
N ILE A 95 -38.05 25.55 2.48
CA ILE A 95 -37.29 26.24 1.44
C ILE A 95 -37.78 27.68 1.39
N ASN A 96 -36.93 28.64 1.73
CA ASN A 96 -37.28 30.04 1.94
C ASN A 96 -38.45 30.18 2.95
N ASP A 97 -39.64 30.53 2.46
CA ASP A 97 -40.87 30.68 3.25
C ASP A 97 -41.90 29.57 3.02
N VAL A 98 -41.60 28.59 2.16
CA VAL A 98 -42.49 27.47 1.85
C VAL A 98 -42.07 26.22 2.59
N THR A 99 -43.01 25.62 3.32
CA THR A 99 -42.80 24.34 4.02
C THR A 99 -43.36 23.20 3.18
N TYR A 100 -42.53 22.21 2.93
CA TYR A 100 -42.88 20.97 2.25
C TYR A 100 -42.87 19.83 3.24
N ASN A 101 -43.94 19.04 3.28
CA ASN A 101 -43.94 17.81 4.07
C ASN A 101 -43.37 16.67 3.22
N VAL A 102 -42.32 16.03 3.71
CA VAL A 102 -41.66 14.90 3.05
C VAL A 102 -42.08 13.63 3.79
N THR A 103 -42.95 12.84 3.16
CA THR A 103 -43.30 11.52 3.68
C THR A 103 -42.20 10.55 3.26
N ALA A 104 -41.49 10.00 4.23
CA ALA A 104 -40.49 8.98 3.97
C ALA A 104 -41.20 7.69 3.53
N PRO A 105 -40.72 7.00 2.49
CA PRO A 105 -41.23 5.68 2.17
C PRO A 105 -40.79 4.77 3.32
N HIS A 106 -41.74 4.23 4.07
CA HIS A 106 -41.45 3.25 5.10
C HIS A 106 -40.77 2.06 4.43
N LEU A 107 -39.43 2.02 4.45
CA LEU A 107 -38.72 0.77 4.22
C LEU A 107 -39.24 -0.13 5.34
N GLU A 108 -39.97 -1.18 5.00
CA GLU A 108 -40.28 -2.25 5.95
C GLU A 108 -38.97 -2.89 6.38
N LEU A 109 -38.32 -2.25 7.35
CA LEU A 109 -37.20 -2.80 8.07
C LEU A 109 -37.80 -3.94 8.91
N SER A 110 -37.69 -5.15 8.36
CA SER A 110 -38.04 -6.40 9.04
C SER A 110 -37.48 -6.41 10.47
N GLU A 111 -38.21 -6.98 11.42
CA GLU A 111 -37.83 -7.13 12.85
C GLU A 111 -36.40 -7.66 13.08
N HIS A 112 -35.79 -8.29 12.08
CA HIS A 112 -34.38 -8.70 12.11
C HIS A 112 -33.37 -7.54 12.09
N VAL A 113 -33.73 -6.35 11.58
CA VAL A 113 -32.81 -5.20 11.51
C VAL A 113 -32.69 -4.48 12.86
N THR A 114 -33.78 -4.38 13.63
CA THR A 114 -33.72 -3.86 15.01
C THR A 114 -32.87 -4.74 15.91
N GLN A 115 -32.92 -6.07 15.75
CA GLN A 115 -32.02 -7.00 16.45
C GLN A 115 -30.54 -6.77 16.08
N LEU A 116 -30.23 -6.37 14.83
CA LEU A 116 -28.87 -6.09 14.41
C LEU A 116 -28.34 -4.77 14.98
N ASP A 117 -29.19 -3.76 15.17
CA ASP A 117 -28.81 -2.51 15.83
C ASP A 117 -28.52 -2.72 17.32
N ASP A 118 -29.28 -3.58 17.99
CA ASP A 118 -29.00 -4.00 19.37
C ASP A 118 -27.65 -4.74 19.46
N VAL A 119 -27.36 -5.66 18.53
CA VAL A 119 -26.06 -6.32 18.46
C VAL A 119 -24.94 -5.32 18.20
N LYS A 120 -25.13 -4.36 17.29
CA LYS A 120 -24.15 -3.33 16.97
C LYS A 120 -23.85 -2.42 18.16
N SER A 121 -24.88 -2.02 18.90
CA SER A 121 -24.72 -1.20 20.10
C SER A 121 -24.04 -1.96 21.24
N ALA A 122 -24.39 -3.23 21.47
CA ALA A 122 -23.72 -4.08 22.43
C ALA A 122 -22.24 -4.31 22.07
N VAL A 123 -21.94 -4.57 20.79
CA VAL A 123 -20.57 -4.69 20.29
C VAL A 123 -19.81 -3.38 20.50
N ALA A 124 -20.39 -2.23 20.16
CA ALA A 124 -19.76 -0.92 20.39
C ALA A 124 -19.47 -0.65 21.88
N GLN A 125 -20.37 -1.06 22.78
CA GLN A 125 -20.14 -1.00 24.24
C GLN A 125 -19.02 -1.92 24.68
N ILE A 126 -18.89 -3.12 24.09
CA ILE A 126 -17.77 -4.01 24.37
C ILE A 126 -16.45 -3.42 23.83
N TYR A 127 -16.45 -2.83 22.64
CA TYR A 127 -15.27 -2.15 22.08
C TYR A 127 -14.79 -0.99 22.95
N SER A 128 -15.71 -0.20 23.51
CA SER A 128 -15.38 0.88 24.44
C SER A 128 -14.94 0.36 25.80
N ALA A 129 -15.60 -0.68 26.34
CA ALA A 129 -15.26 -1.29 27.62
C ALA A 129 -13.92 -2.03 27.60
N LEU A 130 -13.60 -2.73 26.49
CA LEU A 130 -12.33 -3.42 26.28
C LEU A 130 -11.19 -2.49 25.87
N ASN A 131 -11.51 -1.21 25.64
CA ASN A 131 -10.57 -0.16 25.24
C ASN A 131 -9.56 -0.62 24.17
N VAL A 132 -10.08 -1.21 23.10
CA VAL A 132 -9.29 -1.85 22.02
C VAL A 132 -8.24 -0.90 21.44
N GLU A 133 -8.55 0.39 21.31
CA GLU A 133 -7.61 1.40 20.83
C GLU A 133 -6.37 1.57 21.73
N GLN A 134 -6.54 1.60 23.06
CA GLN A 134 -5.39 1.65 23.98
C GLN A 134 -4.56 0.38 23.87
N HIS A 135 -5.21 -0.79 23.78
CA HIS A 135 -4.49 -2.05 23.63
C HIS A 135 -3.68 -2.10 22.33
N GLN A 136 -4.24 -1.62 21.21
CA GLN A 136 -3.53 -1.50 19.94
C GLN A 136 -2.34 -0.55 20.04
N LEU A 137 -2.52 0.62 20.68
CA LEU A 137 -1.45 1.58 20.88
C LEU A 137 -0.33 1.01 21.76
N GLU A 138 -0.66 0.25 22.80
CA GLU A 138 0.32 -0.45 23.62
C GLU A 138 1.07 -1.54 22.85
N GLN A 139 0.37 -2.32 22.02
CA GLN A 139 0.99 -3.30 21.14
C GLN A 139 1.95 -2.64 20.15
N GLU A 140 1.53 -1.55 19.51
CA GLU A 140 2.39 -0.78 18.61
C GLU A 140 3.65 -0.28 19.32
N ARG A 141 3.49 0.27 20.54
CA ARG A 141 4.62 0.73 21.37
C ARG A 141 5.58 -0.42 21.70
N LYS A 142 5.06 -1.60 22.07
CA LYS A 142 5.87 -2.80 22.36
C LYS A 142 6.63 -3.28 21.14
N LEU A 143 5.98 -3.31 19.96
CA LEU A 143 6.63 -3.68 18.70
C LEU A 143 7.71 -2.68 18.30
N ARG A 144 7.44 -1.37 18.42
CA ARG A 144 8.43 -0.32 18.17
C ARG A 144 9.64 -0.42 19.08
N ALA A 145 9.42 -0.59 20.39
CA ALA A 145 10.52 -0.75 21.35
C ALA A 145 11.36 -2.00 21.05
N SER A 146 10.71 -3.10 20.67
CA SER A 146 11.41 -4.33 20.26
C SER A 146 12.23 -4.13 18.98
N LEU A 147 11.68 -3.40 18.00
CA LEU A 147 12.36 -3.05 16.75
C LEU A 147 13.59 -2.19 17.02
N GLU A 148 13.47 -1.15 17.85
CA GLU A 148 14.60 -0.30 18.25
C GLU A 148 15.70 -1.12 18.95
N GLN A 149 15.33 -2.03 19.85
CA GLN A 149 16.29 -2.92 20.50
C GLN A 149 17.00 -3.84 19.50
N LEU A 150 16.27 -4.46 18.57
CA LEU A 150 16.84 -5.33 17.53
C LEU A 150 17.76 -4.54 16.58
N GLN A 151 17.36 -3.34 16.17
CA GLN A 151 18.20 -2.45 15.35
C GLN A 151 19.48 -2.04 16.09
N THR A 152 19.38 -1.75 17.39
CA THR A 152 20.54 -1.42 18.23
C THR A 152 21.53 -2.58 18.29
N GLN A 153 21.03 -3.81 18.40
CA GLN A 153 21.85 -5.02 18.34
C GLN A 153 22.43 -5.28 16.94
N LEU A 154 21.73 -4.89 15.87
CA LEU A 154 22.18 -5.07 14.49
C LEU A 154 23.29 -4.08 14.10
N GLN A 155 23.25 -2.84 14.62
CA GLN A 155 24.22 -1.79 14.29
C GLN A 155 25.71 -2.20 14.40
N PRO A 156 26.20 -2.82 15.50
CA PRO A 156 27.59 -3.24 15.57
C PRO A 156 27.93 -4.29 14.51
N LEU A 157 27.02 -5.22 14.22
CA LEU A 157 27.23 -6.24 13.20
C LEU A 157 27.24 -5.65 11.79
N GLU A 158 26.39 -4.64 11.54
CA GLU A 158 26.33 -3.95 10.26
C GLU A 158 27.58 -3.11 9.97
N LYS A 159 28.18 -2.49 11.01
CA LYS A 159 29.48 -1.81 10.89
C LYS A 159 30.58 -2.76 10.45
N VAL A 160 30.69 -3.92 11.11
CA VAL A 160 31.68 -4.95 10.76
C VAL A 160 31.46 -5.46 9.32
N LYS A 161 30.20 -5.69 8.93
CA LYS A 161 29.85 -6.08 7.57
C LYS A 161 30.27 -5.02 6.55
N LEU A 162 29.99 -3.75 6.83
CA LEU A 162 30.33 -2.63 5.93
C LEU A 162 31.85 -2.48 5.76
N GLU A 163 32.62 -2.65 6.82
CA GLU A 163 34.08 -2.69 6.74
C GLU A 163 34.55 -3.85 5.84
N LEU A 164 33.97 -5.04 5.97
CA LEU A 164 34.30 -6.19 5.14
C LEU A 164 33.96 -5.97 3.67
N ASP A 165 32.80 -5.39 3.38
CA ASP A 165 32.38 -4.99 2.03
C ASP A 165 33.39 -4.05 1.38
N GLU A 166 33.84 -3.04 2.13
CA GLU A 166 34.78 -2.05 1.62
C GLU A 166 36.14 -2.71 1.30
N HIS A 167 36.62 -3.59 2.17
CA HIS A 167 37.85 -4.35 1.94
C HIS A 167 37.76 -5.26 0.70
N ALA A 168 36.62 -5.96 0.54
CA ALA A 168 36.38 -6.83 -0.60
C ALA A 168 36.30 -6.01 -1.90
N ARG A 169 35.52 -4.91 -1.90
CA ARG A 169 35.38 -4.02 -3.07
C ARG A 169 36.71 -3.42 -3.51
N LYS A 170 37.56 -2.99 -2.56
CA LYS A 170 38.91 -2.50 -2.85
C LYS A 170 39.82 -3.59 -3.43
N ARG A 171 39.69 -4.84 -3.00
CA ARG A 171 40.44 -5.97 -3.59
C ARG A 171 40.00 -6.26 -5.02
N THR A 172 38.70 -6.41 -5.27
CA THR A 172 38.19 -6.66 -6.62
C THR A 172 38.52 -5.52 -7.58
N SER A 173 38.35 -4.27 -7.13
CA SER A 173 38.72 -3.09 -7.93
C SER A 173 40.20 -3.11 -8.29
N ARG A 174 41.10 -3.36 -7.32
CA ARG A 174 42.54 -3.49 -7.59
C ARG A 174 42.87 -4.63 -8.55
N LEU A 175 42.18 -5.76 -8.45
CA LEU A 175 42.38 -6.88 -9.37
C LEU A 175 41.94 -6.51 -10.80
N GLY A 176 40.82 -5.80 -10.94
CA GLY A 176 40.39 -5.25 -12.23
C GLY A 176 41.38 -4.26 -12.82
N TRP A 177 41.87 -3.31 -12.02
CA TRP A 177 42.92 -2.36 -12.43
C TRP A 177 44.24 -3.05 -12.77
N MET A 178 44.61 -4.11 -12.04
CA MET A 178 45.78 -4.93 -12.34
C MET A 178 45.61 -5.68 -13.66
N GLY A 179 44.44 -6.27 -13.92
CA GLY A 179 44.12 -6.92 -15.19
C GLY A 179 44.19 -5.93 -16.37
N LEU A 180 43.63 -4.73 -16.21
CA LEU A 180 43.72 -3.67 -17.19
C LEU A 180 45.18 -3.23 -17.43
N GLY A 181 45.97 -3.08 -16.37
CA GLY A 181 47.38 -2.74 -16.46
C GLY A 181 48.19 -3.83 -17.18
N LEU A 182 47.94 -5.10 -16.90
CA LEU A 182 48.61 -6.23 -17.55
C LEU A 182 48.28 -6.29 -19.04
N MET A 183 47.01 -6.08 -19.42
CA MET A 183 46.61 -5.97 -20.83
C MET A 183 47.30 -4.79 -21.53
N GLY A 184 47.45 -3.65 -20.85
CA GLY A 184 48.18 -2.49 -21.37
C GLY A 184 49.68 -2.75 -21.56
N VAL A 185 50.33 -3.41 -20.60
CA VAL A 185 51.74 -3.83 -20.70
C VAL A 185 51.91 -4.85 -21.82
N GLN A 186 51.04 -5.84 -21.91
CA GLN A 186 51.04 -6.83 -22.99
C GLN A 186 50.98 -6.15 -24.37
N PHE A 187 50.07 -5.18 -24.53
CA PHE A 187 49.97 -4.40 -25.76
C PHE A 187 51.23 -3.55 -26.01
N GLY A 188 51.77 -2.89 -25.00
CA GLY A 188 52.97 -2.05 -25.08
C GLY A 188 54.23 -2.83 -25.48
N VAL A 189 54.43 -4.02 -24.90
CA VAL A 189 55.55 -4.91 -25.23
C VAL A 189 55.43 -5.38 -26.68
N LEU A 190 54.25 -5.87 -27.09
CA LEU A 190 54.03 -6.32 -28.46
C LEU A 190 54.23 -5.18 -29.48
N SER A 191 53.70 -3.99 -29.20
CA SER A 191 53.85 -2.83 -30.09
C SER A 191 55.30 -2.36 -30.20
N ARG A 192 56.08 -2.38 -29.10
CA ARG A 192 57.50 -2.08 -29.17
C ARG A 192 58.28 -3.12 -29.98
N LEU A 193 58.10 -4.41 -29.70
CA LEU A 193 58.79 -5.47 -30.43
C LEU A 193 58.47 -5.47 -31.93
N THR A 194 57.22 -5.13 -32.30
CA THR A 194 56.76 -5.14 -33.70
C THR A 194 57.26 -3.95 -34.53
N TRP A 195 57.60 -2.81 -33.91
CA TRP A 195 57.98 -1.60 -34.62
C TRP A 195 59.46 -1.23 -34.53
N TRP A 196 60.13 -1.60 -33.44
CA TRP A 196 61.53 -1.21 -33.21
C TRP A 196 62.53 -2.36 -33.38
N GLU A 197 62.20 -3.57 -32.89
CA GLU A 197 63.18 -4.65 -32.80
C GLU A 197 62.97 -5.80 -33.83
N TYR A 198 61.74 -6.12 -34.23
CA TYR A 198 61.43 -7.24 -35.14
C TYR A 198 60.39 -6.87 -36.19
N SER A 199 60.53 -7.41 -37.41
CA SER A 199 59.51 -7.30 -38.45
C SER A 199 58.26 -8.13 -38.11
N TRP A 200 57.11 -7.73 -38.62
CA TRP A 200 55.80 -8.33 -38.34
C TRP A 200 55.76 -9.86 -38.59
N ASP A 201 56.52 -10.35 -39.57
CA ASP A 201 56.64 -11.77 -39.95
C ASP A 201 57.12 -12.68 -38.80
N ILE A 202 57.95 -12.17 -37.88
CA ILE A 202 58.44 -12.94 -36.71
C ILE A 202 57.45 -12.86 -35.54
N MET A 203 56.65 -11.78 -35.45
CA MET A 203 55.72 -11.53 -34.34
C MET A 203 54.36 -12.20 -34.52
N GLU A 204 53.97 -12.54 -35.76
CA GLU A 204 52.73 -13.24 -36.10
C GLU A 204 52.51 -14.51 -35.25
N PRO A 205 53.43 -15.51 -35.22
CA PRO A 205 53.22 -16.71 -34.40
C PRO A 205 53.23 -16.42 -32.89
N VAL A 206 54.00 -15.43 -32.43
CA VAL A 206 54.09 -15.07 -31.01
C VAL A 206 52.77 -14.53 -30.50
N THR A 207 52.15 -13.60 -31.24
CA THR A 207 50.84 -13.06 -30.88
C THR A 207 49.73 -14.11 -30.89
N TYR A 208 49.80 -15.07 -31.82
CA TYR A 208 48.88 -16.20 -31.87
C TYR A 208 48.96 -17.05 -30.59
N PHE A 209 50.17 -17.44 -30.18
CA PHE A 209 50.37 -18.22 -28.94
C PHE A 209 49.93 -17.46 -27.68
N VAL A 210 50.15 -16.14 -27.63
CA VAL A 210 49.72 -15.30 -26.49
C VAL A 210 48.19 -15.22 -26.40
N THR A 211 47.50 -15.03 -27.51
CA THR A 211 46.02 -15.01 -27.56
C THR A 211 45.46 -16.38 -27.16
N TYR A 212 45.99 -17.45 -27.75
CA TYR A 212 45.56 -18.81 -27.43
C TYR A 212 45.83 -19.18 -25.97
N GLY A 213 46.98 -18.78 -25.43
CA GLY A 213 47.33 -18.95 -24.01
C GLY A 213 46.37 -18.21 -23.08
N THR A 214 46.01 -16.97 -23.40
CA THR A 214 45.02 -16.19 -22.62
C THR A 214 43.65 -16.87 -22.63
N SER A 215 43.19 -17.33 -23.81
CA SER A 215 41.93 -18.08 -23.93
C SER A 215 41.96 -19.40 -23.15
N MET A 216 43.10 -20.11 -23.15
CA MET A 216 43.29 -21.34 -22.38
C MET A 216 43.24 -21.11 -20.87
N VAL A 217 43.82 -20.02 -20.37
CA VAL A 217 43.71 -19.63 -18.95
C VAL A 217 42.27 -19.29 -18.57
N MET A 218 41.56 -18.56 -19.44
CA MET A 218 40.15 -18.23 -19.22
C MET A 218 39.25 -19.48 -19.20
N PHE A 219 39.52 -20.44 -20.08
CA PHE A 219 38.83 -21.72 -20.10
C PHE A 219 39.18 -22.60 -18.89
N ALA A 220 40.45 -22.65 -18.48
CA ALA A 220 40.87 -23.35 -17.27
C ALA A 220 40.17 -22.79 -16.01
N TYR A 221 40.03 -21.46 -15.93
CA TYR A 221 39.26 -20.80 -14.88
C TYR A 221 37.78 -21.23 -14.91
N TYR A 222 37.16 -21.27 -16.09
CA TYR A 222 35.79 -21.76 -16.27
C TYR A 222 35.62 -23.21 -15.79
N VAL A 223 36.52 -24.12 -16.18
CA VAL A 223 36.45 -25.54 -15.78
C VAL A 223 36.56 -25.72 -14.27
N LEU A 224 37.44 -24.96 -13.61
CA LEU A 224 37.60 -24.99 -12.16
C LEU A 224 36.41 -24.38 -11.41
N THR A 225 35.82 -23.31 -11.96
CA THR A 225 34.81 -22.49 -11.27
C THR A 225 33.38 -22.91 -11.63
N LYS A 226 33.19 -23.63 -12.75
CA LYS A 226 31.94 -24.07 -13.38
C LYS A 226 30.91 -22.98 -13.65
N GLN A 227 31.36 -21.74 -13.84
CA GLN A 227 30.55 -20.56 -14.14
C GLN A 227 31.25 -19.73 -15.20
N GLU A 228 30.47 -19.13 -16.11
CA GLU A 228 30.98 -18.19 -17.11
C GLU A 228 31.66 -17.00 -16.43
N TYR A 229 32.69 -16.43 -17.05
CA TYR A 229 33.42 -15.28 -16.49
C TYR A 229 32.54 -14.02 -16.59
N ASN A 230 31.58 -13.92 -15.68
CA ASN A 230 30.75 -12.74 -15.50
C ASN A 230 31.31 -11.93 -14.33
N TYR A 231 31.81 -10.73 -14.61
CA TYR A 231 32.46 -9.85 -13.62
C TYR A 231 31.65 -9.62 -12.33
N PRO A 232 30.31 -9.45 -12.35
CA PRO A 232 29.49 -9.40 -11.14
C PRO A 232 29.44 -10.73 -10.36
N GLU A 233 29.30 -11.88 -11.03
CA GLU A 233 29.14 -13.18 -10.35
C GLU A 233 30.44 -13.66 -9.69
N VAL A 234 31.58 -13.45 -10.36
CA VAL A 234 32.91 -13.74 -9.80
C VAL A 234 33.18 -12.86 -8.58
N ARG A 235 32.79 -11.58 -8.64
CA ARG A 235 32.92 -10.65 -7.51
C ARG A 235 32.07 -11.10 -6.32
N ASP A 236 30.83 -11.50 -6.56
CA ASP A 236 29.90 -11.87 -5.49
C ASP A 236 30.34 -13.17 -4.81
N ARG A 237 30.94 -14.11 -5.55
CA ARG A 237 31.54 -15.35 -5.00
C ARG A 237 32.81 -15.09 -4.18
N GLU A 238 33.75 -14.31 -4.72
CA GLU A 238 34.97 -13.93 -3.99
C GLU A 238 34.63 -13.12 -2.72
N TYR A 239 33.60 -12.28 -2.81
CA TYR A 239 33.02 -11.58 -1.68
C TYR A 239 32.47 -12.56 -0.65
N LEU A 240 31.64 -13.54 -1.04
CA LEU A 240 31.04 -14.50 -0.13
C LEU A 240 32.10 -15.36 0.58
N LEU A 241 33.08 -15.89 -0.16
CA LEU A 241 34.19 -16.67 0.39
C LEU A 241 35.06 -15.83 1.34
N SER A 242 35.38 -14.59 0.96
CA SER A 242 36.14 -13.67 1.82
C SER A 242 35.35 -13.27 3.05
N PHE A 243 34.04 -13.08 2.92
CA PHE A 243 33.11 -12.74 4.00
C PHE A 243 33.05 -13.86 5.02
N HIS A 244 32.77 -15.11 4.61
CA HIS A 244 32.74 -16.26 5.52
C HIS A 244 34.09 -16.53 6.18
N LYS A 245 35.19 -16.41 5.44
CA LYS A 245 36.55 -16.60 5.98
C LYS A 245 36.93 -15.53 7.00
N ASN A 246 36.54 -14.28 6.77
CA ASN A 246 36.80 -13.18 7.70
C ASN A 246 35.82 -13.18 8.88
N ALA A 247 34.55 -13.54 8.66
CA ALA A 247 33.57 -13.74 9.71
C ALA A 247 34.04 -14.80 10.72
N ASN A 248 34.59 -15.91 10.22
CA ASN A 248 35.17 -16.95 11.07
C ASN A 248 36.42 -16.45 11.85
N LYS A 249 37.23 -15.56 11.25
CA LYS A 249 38.40 -14.96 11.92
C LYS A 249 38.03 -13.93 13.01
N GLN A 250 36.98 -13.16 12.78
CA GLN A 250 36.49 -12.14 13.71
C GLN A 250 35.44 -12.67 14.69
N LYS A 251 35.13 -13.98 14.65
CA LYS A 251 34.01 -14.60 15.41
C LYS A 251 32.67 -13.89 15.19
N PHE A 252 32.45 -13.38 13.99
CA PHE A 252 31.18 -12.79 13.59
C PHE A 252 30.19 -13.92 13.31
N ASP A 253 29.13 -14.01 14.12
CA ASP A 253 28.08 -15.00 13.94
C ASP A 253 27.11 -14.54 12.83
N VAL A 254 27.36 -15.03 11.61
CA VAL A 254 26.50 -14.79 10.44
C VAL A 254 25.08 -15.33 10.68
N SER A 255 24.94 -16.40 11.47
CA SER A 255 23.63 -16.98 11.78
C SER A 255 22.82 -16.08 12.72
N GLU A 256 23.49 -15.48 13.71
CA GLU A 256 22.88 -14.47 14.59
C GLU A 256 22.47 -13.23 13.80
N TYR A 257 23.32 -12.74 12.89
CA TYR A 257 22.99 -11.61 12.02
C TYR A 257 21.73 -11.86 11.19
N ASN A 258 21.67 -13.02 10.51
CA ASN A 258 20.52 -13.38 9.68
C ASN A 258 19.25 -13.51 10.52
N ARG A 259 19.33 -14.17 11.68
CA ARG A 259 18.21 -14.27 12.62
C ARG A 259 17.72 -12.91 13.08
N LEU A 260 18.65 -11.98 13.38
CA LEU A 260 18.31 -10.63 13.83
C LEU A 260 17.65 -9.83 12.70
N ARG A 261 18.15 -9.97 11.47
CA ARG A 261 17.59 -9.35 10.26
C ARG A 261 16.19 -9.88 9.96
N GLU A 262 15.99 -11.19 10.03
CA GLU A 262 14.67 -11.83 9.89
C GLU A 262 13.70 -11.35 10.97
N ALA A 263 14.15 -11.25 12.22
CA ALA A 263 13.32 -10.75 13.31
C ALA A 263 12.89 -9.29 13.09
N ILE A 264 13.79 -8.43 12.61
CA ILE A 264 13.46 -7.04 12.25
C ILE A 264 12.43 -7.00 11.13
N THR A 265 12.64 -7.76 10.05
CA THR A 265 11.68 -7.81 8.93
C THR A 265 10.30 -8.28 9.38
N LEU A 266 10.23 -9.26 10.29
CA LEU A 266 8.97 -9.74 10.85
C LEU A 266 8.27 -8.66 11.69
N VAL A 267 9.00 -7.98 12.58
CA VAL A 267 8.41 -6.92 13.42
C VAL A 267 7.98 -5.71 12.57
N GLU A 268 8.75 -5.34 11.54
CA GLU A 268 8.37 -4.30 10.58
C GLU A 268 7.10 -4.67 9.81
N TYR A 269 6.98 -5.92 9.39
CA TYR A 269 5.77 -6.43 8.75
C TYR A 269 4.56 -6.33 9.67
N ASP A 270 4.68 -6.80 10.92
CA ASP A 270 3.60 -6.76 11.91
C ASP A 270 3.16 -5.32 12.21
N LEU A 271 4.12 -4.39 12.33
CA LEU A 271 3.85 -2.96 12.53
C LEU A 271 3.15 -2.35 11.31
N LYS A 272 3.59 -2.69 10.10
CA LYS A 272 2.94 -2.21 8.85
C LYS A 272 1.50 -2.68 8.75
N ARG A 273 1.23 -3.92 9.15
CA ARG A 273 -0.12 -4.51 9.16
C ARG A 273 -1.03 -3.84 10.20
N LEU A 274 -0.52 -3.60 11.41
CA LEU A 274 -1.26 -2.90 12.46
C LEU A 274 -1.69 -1.47 12.03
N ARG A 275 -0.90 -0.83 11.15
CA ARG A 275 -1.15 0.52 10.64
C ARG A 275 -2.06 0.56 9.40
N ASP A 276 -2.44 -0.57 8.81
CA ASP A 276 -3.28 -0.57 7.61
C ASP A 276 -4.72 -0.15 7.98
N PRO A 277 -5.23 1.01 7.49
CA PRO A 277 -6.55 1.55 7.85
C PRO A 277 -7.71 0.59 7.56
N LEU A 278 -7.53 -0.34 6.62
CA LEU A 278 -8.53 -1.35 6.27
C LEU A 278 -8.50 -2.57 7.21
N GLN A 279 -7.45 -2.73 8.01
CA GLN A 279 -7.23 -3.87 8.90
C GLN A 279 -7.12 -3.51 10.38
N VAL A 280 -7.16 -2.22 10.75
CA VAL A 280 -6.99 -1.72 12.13
C VAL A 280 -7.86 -2.46 13.15
N HIS A 281 -9.06 -2.89 12.76
CA HIS A 281 -10.02 -3.52 13.68
C HIS A 281 -10.04 -5.05 13.60
N LEU A 282 -9.24 -5.66 12.72
CA LEU A 282 -9.19 -7.12 12.61
C LEU A 282 -8.16 -7.70 13.59
N PRO A 283 -8.46 -8.87 14.20
CA PRO A 283 -7.49 -9.55 15.04
C PRO A 283 -6.24 -9.94 14.23
N LEU A 284 -5.07 -9.78 14.85
CA LEU A 284 -3.80 -10.24 14.28
C LEU A 284 -3.88 -11.75 14.05
N GLN A 285 -4.05 -12.17 12.80
CA GLN A 285 -3.82 -13.58 12.47
C GLN A 285 -2.33 -13.84 12.72
N HIS A 286 -2.03 -14.77 13.63
CA HIS A 286 -0.74 -15.40 13.68
C HIS A 286 -0.49 -15.99 12.30
N MET A 287 0.46 -15.44 11.54
CA MET A 287 1.04 -16.21 10.46
C MET A 287 1.68 -17.41 11.13
N GLU A 288 1.09 -18.59 10.96
CA GLU A 288 1.83 -19.82 11.22
C GLU A 288 3.15 -19.67 10.49
N ARG A 289 4.25 -19.83 11.23
CA ARG A 289 5.61 -19.90 10.69
C ARG A 289 5.64 -21.04 9.69
N THR A 290 5.21 -20.76 8.47
CA THR A 290 5.51 -21.59 7.33
C THR A 290 7.00 -21.38 7.15
N LYS A 291 7.78 -22.32 7.71
CA LYS A 291 9.20 -22.45 7.44
C LYS A 291 9.34 -22.43 5.92
N ALA A 292 9.67 -21.27 5.36
CA ALA A 292 10.17 -21.23 3.99
C ALA A 292 11.44 -22.10 4.01
N PRO A 293 11.56 -23.10 3.14
CA PRO A 293 12.80 -23.85 3.02
C PRO A 293 13.82 -22.89 2.38
N VAL A 294 14.55 -22.17 3.22
CA VAL A 294 15.74 -21.46 2.76
C VAL A 294 16.86 -22.50 2.68
N ASP A 295 16.78 -23.31 1.64
CA ASP A 295 17.84 -24.20 1.22
C ASP A 295 18.89 -23.34 0.49
N PHE A 296 19.74 -22.67 1.27
CA PHE A 296 20.99 -22.11 0.72
C PHE A 296 21.94 -23.29 0.52
N LYS A 297 22.03 -23.74 -0.73
CA LYS A 297 23.01 -24.73 -1.19
C LYS A 297 24.42 -24.36 -0.69
N GLN A 298 25.04 -25.38 -0.08
CA GLN A 298 26.47 -25.47 0.24
C GLN A 298 27.36 -25.23 -0.98
#